data_AF-Q4SVA2-F1
#
_entry.id   AF-Q4SVA2-F1
#
_cell.length_a   1.000
_cell.length_b   1.000
_cell.length_c   1.000
_cell.angle_alpha   90.00
_cell.angle_beta   90.00
_cell.angle_gamma   90.00
#
_symmetry.space_group_name_H-M   'P 1'
#
loop_
_entity.id
_entity.type
_entity.pdbx_description
1 polymer ?
#
loop_
_entity_poly.entity_id
_entity_poly.type
_entity_poly.pdbx_seq_one_letter_code
_entity_poly.pdbx_strand_id
1 'polypeptide(L)'
;MADDGDVHAKLIVETDTFGSRVRIKGAETGFYICMNKRGKLIGKKNGQGRDCIFTEIVLENNYTALRNARYEGWYMAFTRRGRPRKGSRTRQHQREVHFMKRLPKGQQPVHPSHHRPFDFIHYP
;
A
#
# COMPACT_ATOMS: atom_id res chain seq x y z
N MET A 1 12.20 -4.26 15.55
CA MET A 1 11.48 -4.70 14.34
C MET A 1 10.01 -4.68 14.70
N ALA A 2 9.13 -4.22 13.82
CA ALA A 2 7.70 -4.24 14.08
C ALA A 2 7.15 -5.64 13.76
N ASP A 3 6.30 -6.17 14.63
CA ASP A 3 5.73 -7.50 14.48
C ASP A 3 4.45 -7.47 13.64
N ASP A 4 4.04 -8.63 13.15
CA ASP A 4 2.77 -8.75 12.45
C ASP A 4 1.58 -8.45 13.37
N GLY A 5 0.77 -7.48 12.94
CA GLY A 5 -0.34 -6.93 13.74
C GLY A 5 0.02 -5.72 14.59
N ASP A 6 1.23 -5.17 14.47
CA ASP A 6 1.60 -3.88 15.09
C ASP A 6 0.59 -2.78 14.69
N VAL A 7 0.14 -2.00 15.67
CA VAL A 7 -0.86 -0.93 15.48
C VAL A 7 -0.39 0.11 14.47
N HIS A 8 0.91 0.39 14.40
CA HIS A 8 1.49 1.34 13.46
C HIS A 8 1.69 0.76 12.05
N ALA A 9 1.57 -0.57 11.88
CA ALA A 9 1.59 -1.22 10.57
C ALA A 9 0.20 -1.27 9.91
N LYS A 10 -0.87 -0.91 10.64
CA LYS A 10 -2.22 -0.84 10.06
C LYS A 10 -2.35 0.39 9.16
N LEU A 11 -2.65 0.15 7.88
CA LEU A 11 -2.82 1.18 6.87
C LEU A 11 -4.28 1.28 6.42
N ILE A 12 -4.72 2.50 6.17
CA ILE A 12 -5.97 2.83 5.47
C ILE A 12 -5.56 3.28 4.06
N VAL A 13 -6.12 2.63 3.05
CA VAL A 13 -5.86 2.93 1.64
C VAL A 13 -7.11 3.55 1.05
N GLU A 14 -7.01 4.82 0.65
CA GLU A 14 -8.10 5.62 0.12
C GLU A 14 -7.89 5.80 -1.38
N THR A 15 -8.86 5.43 -2.21
CA THR A 15 -8.79 5.68 -3.66
C THR A 15 -8.88 7.18 -3.92
N ASP A 16 -7.91 7.72 -4.68
CA ASP A 16 -7.95 9.10 -5.16
C ASP A 16 -8.81 9.22 -6.41
N THR A 17 -8.57 8.36 -7.41
CA THR A 17 -9.31 8.31 -8.67
C THR A 17 -8.99 7.00 -9.41
N PHE A 18 -9.49 6.87 -10.64
CA PHE A 18 -9.24 5.74 -11.53
C PHE A 18 -7.75 5.50 -11.82
N GLY A 19 -7.45 4.33 -12.40
CA GLY A 19 -6.08 3.92 -12.70
C GLY A 19 -5.29 3.55 -11.45
N SER A 20 -5.97 2.97 -10.45
CA SER A 20 -5.38 2.47 -9.20
C SER A 20 -4.58 3.54 -8.44
N ARG A 21 -5.05 4.79 -8.45
CA ARG A 21 -4.43 5.88 -7.71
C ARG A 21 -4.96 5.90 -6.28
N VAL A 22 -4.05 5.83 -5.32
CA VAL A 22 -4.37 5.70 -3.90
C VAL A 22 -3.57 6.67 -3.04
N ARG A 23 -4.16 7.06 -1.91
CA ARG A 23 -3.48 7.64 -0.76
C ARG A 23 -3.35 6.59 0.33
N ILE A 24 -2.21 6.57 0.99
CA ILE A 24 -1.92 5.57 2.03
C ILE A 24 -1.72 6.31 3.34
N LYS A 25 -2.56 6.00 4.34
CA LYS A 25 -2.59 6.65 5.65
C LYS A 25 -2.34 5.62 6.75
N GLY A 26 -1.47 5.94 7.71
CA GLY A 26 -1.34 5.14 8.93
C GLY A 26 -2.60 5.31 9.79
N ALA A 27 -3.27 4.20 10.13
CA ALA A 27 -4.50 4.25 10.91
C ALA A 27 -4.28 4.88 12.29
N GLU A 28 -3.20 4.46 12.96
CA GLU A 28 -2.84 4.92 14.32
C GLU A 28 -2.43 6.39 14.35
N THR A 29 -1.55 6.82 13.44
CA THR A 29 -0.97 8.17 13.48
C THR A 29 -1.80 9.20 12.71
N GLY A 30 -2.67 8.75 11.81
CA GLY A 30 -3.38 9.58 10.85
C GLY A 30 -2.46 10.29 9.84
N PHE A 31 -1.18 9.94 9.75
CA PHE A 31 -0.28 10.51 8.75
C PHE A 31 -0.41 9.78 7.41
N TYR A 32 -0.44 10.55 6.33
CA TYR A 32 -0.26 10.07 4.97
C TYR A 32 1.21 9.81 4.69
N ILE A 33 1.49 8.68 4.03
CA ILE A 33 2.80 8.42 3.45
C ILE A 33 2.90 9.24 2.16
N CYS A 34 3.94 10.07 2.07
CA CYS A 34 4.20 10.91 0.92
C CYS A 34 5.68 10.84 0.53
N MET A 35 6.03 11.33 -0.65
CA MET A 35 7.41 11.40 -1.12
C MET A 35 7.84 12.84 -1.35
N ASN A 36 8.98 13.25 -0.81
CA ASN A 36 9.48 14.61 -1.07
C ASN A 36 10.31 14.70 -2.36
N LYS A 37 10.69 15.92 -2.76
CA LYS A 37 11.50 16.19 -3.98
C LYS A 37 12.88 15.52 -4.00
N ARG A 38 13.37 15.02 -2.86
CA ARG A 38 14.64 14.27 -2.75
C ARG A 38 14.43 12.75 -2.84
N GLY A 39 13.18 12.31 -3.07
CA GLY A 39 12.77 10.92 -3.11
C GLY A 39 12.66 10.26 -1.74
N LYS A 40 12.68 11.02 -0.64
CA LYS A 40 12.54 10.45 0.72
C LYS A 40 11.06 10.27 1.05
N LEU A 41 10.70 9.11 1.59
CA LEU A 41 9.38 8.89 2.20
C LEU A 41 9.25 9.70 3.49
N ILE A 42 8.15 10.40 3.62
CA ILE A 42 7.82 11.28 4.76
C ILE A 42 6.36 11.07 5.17
N GLY A 43 6.05 11.35 6.44
CA GLY A 43 4.66 11.42 6.93
C GLY A 43 4.13 12.85 6.90
N LYS A 44 2.88 13.06 6.48
CA LYS A 44 2.19 14.37 6.50
C LYS A 44 0.77 14.22 7.05
N LYS A 45 0.28 15.17 7.87
CA LYS A 45 -1.16 15.23 8.24
C LYS A 45 -2.02 15.60 7.03
N ASN A 46 -1.59 16.59 6.24
CA ASN A 46 -2.28 16.96 5.01
C ASN A 46 -1.76 16.12 3.82
N GLY A 47 -2.60 15.17 3.38
CA GLY A 47 -2.35 14.25 2.27
C GLY A 47 -2.91 14.68 0.91
N GLN A 48 -3.42 15.91 0.76
CA GLN A 48 -4.08 16.34 -0.48
C GLN A 48 -3.12 16.45 -1.67
N GLY A 49 -1.84 16.71 -1.42
CA GLY A 49 -0.84 16.90 -2.46
C GLY A 49 -0.58 15.65 -3.30
N ARG A 50 -0.26 15.84 -4.59
CA ARG A 50 0.09 14.74 -5.51
C ARG A 50 1.31 13.93 -5.06
N ASP A 51 2.18 14.50 -4.22
CA ASP A 51 3.29 13.82 -3.57
C ASP A 51 2.87 12.70 -2.60
N CYS A 52 1.59 12.67 -2.19
CA CYS A 52 0.99 11.67 -1.31
C CYS A 52 0.16 10.63 -2.06
N ILE A 53 0.11 10.71 -3.39
CA ILE A 53 -0.65 9.79 -4.25
C ILE A 53 0.33 8.80 -4.87
N PHE A 54 -0.04 7.52 -4.85
CA PHE A 54 0.69 6.43 -5.48
C PHE A 54 -0.22 5.68 -6.45
N THR A 55 0.31 5.25 -7.58
CA THR A 55 -0.31 4.26 -8.44
C THR A 55 0.08 2.88 -7.95
N GLU A 56 -0.90 2.07 -7.60
CA GLU A 56 -0.75 0.65 -7.33
C GLU A 56 -0.62 -0.11 -8.65
N ILE A 57 0.48 -0.85 -8.81
CA ILE A 57 0.80 -1.61 -10.01
C ILE A 57 0.96 -3.07 -9.59
N VAL A 58 0.22 -3.97 -10.26
CA VAL A 58 0.49 -5.40 -10.21
C VAL A 58 1.60 -5.69 -11.21
N LEU A 59 2.74 -6.17 -10.72
CA LEU A 59 3.89 -6.51 -11.54
C LEU A 59 3.72 -7.88 -12.18
N GLU A 60 4.50 -8.14 -13.24
CA GLU A 60 4.54 -9.44 -13.95
C GLU A 60 4.87 -10.62 -13.03
N ASN A 61 5.61 -10.38 -11.94
CA ASN A 61 5.95 -11.38 -10.94
C ASN A 61 4.91 -11.50 -9.81
N ASN A 62 3.70 -10.94 -10.00
CA ASN A 62 2.57 -10.94 -9.08
C ASN A 62 2.77 -10.18 -7.76
N TYR A 63 3.85 -9.42 -7.62
CA TYR A 63 4.03 -8.48 -6.51
C TYR A 63 3.34 -7.15 -6.80
N THR A 64 3.04 -6.41 -5.74
CA THR A 64 2.55 -5.02 -5.85
C THR A 64 3.72 -4.05 -5.81
N ALA A 65 3.71 -3.04 -6.68
CA ALA A 65 4.56 -1.86 -6.58
C ALA A 65 3.72 -0.59 -6.42
N LEU A 66 4.27 0.40 -5.72
CA LEU A 66 3.61 1.69 -5.47
C LEU A 66 4.45 2.82 -6.07
N ARG A 67 4.05 3.31 -7.25
CA ARG A 67 4.77 4.38 -7.97
C ARG A 67 4.19 5.74 -7.60
N ASN A 68 5.02 6.71 -7.22
CA ASN A 68 4.53 8.04 -6.86
C ASN A 68 3.93 8.77 -8.07
N ALA A 69 2.80 9.46 -7.87
CA ALA A 69 2.07 10.14 -8.95
C ALA A 69 2.63 11.53 -9.30
N ARG A 70 3.51 12.10 -8.47
CA ARG A 70 4.20 13.37 -8.74
C ARG A 70 5.60 13.15 -9.34
N TYR A 71 6.33 12.15 -8.85
CA TYR A 71 7.68 11.82 -9.31
C TYR A 71 7.63 10.51 -10.09
N GLU A 72 7.42 10.61 -11.40
CA GLU A 72 7.31 9.45 -12.27
C GLU A 72 8.58 8.58 -12.23
N GLY A 73 8.38 7.27 -12.30
CA GLY A 73 9.46 6.28 -12.19
C GLY A 73 10.05 6.10 -10.78
N TRP A 74 9.56 6.84 -9.77
CA TRP A 74 9.98 6.65 -8.38
C TRP A 74 8.97 5.81 -7.61
N TYR A 75 9.48 4.79 -6.92
CA TYR A 75 8.67 3.83 -6.19
C TYR A 75 8.86 3.98 -4.69
N MET A 76 7.81 3.65 -3.92
CA MET A 76 7.96 3.33 -2.51
C MET A 76 8.90 2.14 -2.38
N ALA A 77 9.85 2.22 -1.44
CA ALA A 77 10.85 1.18 -1.30
C ALA A 77 11.46 1.13 0.08
N PHE A 78 11.80 -0.08 0.53
CA PHE A 78 12.54 -0.33 1.75
C PHE A 78 13.70 -1.26 1.48
N THR A 79 14.85 -0.95 2.10
CA THR A 79 16.02 -1.81 2.06
C THR A 79 15.76 -3.14 2.75
N ARG A 80 16.61 -4.14 2.53
CA ARG A 80 16.57 -5.43 3.25
C ARG A 80 16.53 -5.30 4.78
N ARG A 81 17.04 -4.20 5.34
CA ARG A 81 17.01 -3.90 6.78
C ARG A 81 15.76 -3.11 7.23
N GLY A 82 14.75 -2.98 6.37
CA GLY A 82 13.50 -2.25 6.64
C GLY A 82 13.63 -0.72 6.61
N ARG A 83 14.78 -0.16 6.22
CA ARG A 83 14.96 1.30 6.16
C ARG A 83 14.39 1.88 4.86
N PRO A 84 13.71 3.05 4.88
CA PRO A 84 13.23 3.70 3.66
C PRO A 84 14.35 3.96 2.66
N ARG A 85 14.14 3.59 1.39
CA ARG A 85 15.05 3.89 0.27
C ARG A 85 14.57 5.11 -0.49
N LYS A 86 15.52 5.90 -1.03
CA LYS A 86 15.19 7.06 -1.86
C LYS A 86 14.58 6.62 -3.19
N GLY A 87 13.42 7.16 -3.55
CA GLY A 87 12.72 6.92 -4.81
C GLY A 87 13.59 7.14 -6.05
N SER A 88 14.48 8.14 -6.03
CA SER A 88 15.43 8.40 -7.13
C SER A 88 16.38 7.24 -7.43
N ARG A 89 16.57 6.33 -6.47
CA ARG A 89 17.41 5.14 -6.61
C ARG A 89 16.62 3.87 -6.86
N THR A 90 15.30 3.96 -7.07
CA THR A 90 14.45 2.79 -7.27
C THR A 90 14.31 2.44 -8.75
N ARG A 91 14.09 1.16 -9.03
CA ARG A 91 13.72 0.61 -10.35
C ARG A 91 12.70 -0.50 -10.14
N GLN A 92 11.79 -0.68 -11.09
CA GLN A 92 10.67 -1.62 -10.96
C GLN A 92 11.09 -3.08 -10.69
N HIS A 93 12.21 -3.54 -11.25
CA HIS A 93 12.68 -4.92 -11.09
C HIS A 93 13.34 -5.19 -9.73
N GLN A 94 13.59 -4.16 -8.91
CA GLN A 94 14.29 -4.31 -7.63
C GLN A 94 13.34 -4.87 -6.57
N ARG A 95 13.74 -5.94 -5.87
CA ARG A 95 12.93 -6.56 -4.79
C ARG A 95 12.49 -5.58 -3.69
N GLU A 96 13.25 -4.51 -3.49
CA GLU A 96 12.96 -3.49 -2.47
C GLU A 96 11.71 -2.64 -2.78
N VAL A 97 11.19 -2.68 -4.01
CA VAL A 97 9.94 -2.00 -4.41
C VAL A 97 8.75 -2.96 -4.45
N HIS A 98 8.96 -4.23 -4.13
CA HIS A 98 7.95 -5.28 -4.22
C HIS A 98 7.28 -5.47 -2.87
N PHE A 99 5.96 -5.38 -2.85
CA PHE A 99 5.12 -5.49 -1.67
C PHE A 99 4.08 -6.58 -1.84
N MET A 100 3.65 -7.15 -0.71
CA MET A 100 2.49 -8.03 -0.63
C MET A 100 1.47 -7.39 0.30
N LYS A 101 0.22 -7.30 -0.16
CA LYS A 101 -0.90 -6.86 0.67
C LYS A 101 -1.27 -8.00 1.63
N ARG A 102 -1.41 -7.67 2.91
CA ARG A 102 -1.79 -8.62 3.95
C ARG A 102 -3.04 -8.12 4.66
N LEU A 103 -3.88 -9.05 5.08
CA LEU A 103 -5.03 -8.73 5.92
C LEU A 103 -4.56 -8.30 7.32
N PRO A 104 -5.23 -7.33 7.96
CA PRO A 104 -4.99 -7.05 9.37
C PRO A 104 -5.16 -8.30 10.23
N LYS A 105 -4.32 -8.45 11.26
CA LYS A 105 -4.42 -9.56 12.21
C LYS A 105 -5.81 -9.57 12.87
N GLY A 106 -6.46 -10.73 12.91
CA GLY A 106 -7.83 -10.88 13.42
C GLY A 106 -8.95 -10.68 12.37
N GLN A 107 -8.61 -10.29 11.14
CA GLN A 107 -9.53 -10.26 9.98
C GLN A 107 -9.21 -11.34 8.94
N GLN A 108 -8.44 -12.37 9.29
CA GLN A 108 -8.32 -13.53 8.41
C GLN A 108 -9.73 -14.09 8.18
N PRO A 109 -10.17 -14.29 6.92
CA PRO A 109 -11.40 -15.01 6.68
C PRO A 109 -11.24 -16.35 7.38
N VAL A 110 -12.17 -16.64 8.29
CA VAL A 110 -12.35 -17.99 8.82
C VAL A 110 -12.34 -18.91 7.60
N HIS A 111 -11.43 -19.89 7.58
CA HIS A 111 -11.28 -20.82 6.46
C HIS A 111 -12.67 -21.24 5.94
N PRO A 112 -12.90 -21.28 4.62
CA PRO A 112 -14.16 -21.74 4.05
C PRO A 112 -14.21 -23.27 4.10
N SER A 113 -14.19 -23.85 5.30
CA SER A 113 -14.66 -25.23 5.52
C SER A 113 -16.19 -25.29 5.53
N HIS A 114 -16.85 -24.13 5.60
CA HIS A 114 -18.29 -24.00 5.49
C HIS A 114 -18.62 -23.05 4.33
N HIS A 115 -18.61 -23.60 3.11
CA HIS A 115 -19.43 -23.02 2.05
C HIS A 115 -20.87 -22.98 2.57
N ARG A 116 -21.35 -21.80 2.98
CA ARG A 116 -22.80 -21.59 2.99
C ARG A 116 -23.24 -21.68 1.53
N PRO A 117 -24.18 -22.58 1.18
CA PRO A 117 -24.78 -22.56 -0.15
C PRO A 117 -25.30 -21.15 -0.43
N PHE A 118 -25.17 -20.71 -1.69
CA PHE A 118 -25.85 -19.50 -2.13
C PHE A 118 -27.35 -19.73 -1.99
N ASP A 119 -28.00 -19.02 -1.06
CA ASP A 119 -29.46 -18.97 -1.01
C ASP A 119 -29.93 -18.17 -2.22
N PHE A 120 -30.48 -18.86 -3.22
CA PHE A 120 -31.17 -18.23 -4.32
C PHE A 120 -32.41 -17.52 -3.77
N ILE A 121 -32.36 -16.19 -3.73
CA ILE A 121 -33.54 -15.36 -3.51
C ILE A 121 -34.43 -15.57 -4.74
N HIS A 122 -35.48 -16.36 -4.58
CA HIS A 122 -36.55 -16.42 -5.56
C HIS A 122 -37.35 -15.12 -5.44
N TYR A 123 -37.19 -14.25 -6.42
CA TYR A 123 -38.06 -13.09 -6.58
C TYR A 123 -39.41 -13.55 -7.15
N PRO A 124 -40.55 -13.00 -6.68
CA PRO A 124 -41.88 -13.31 -7.20
C PRO A 124 -42.08 -12.87 -8.66
#